data_AF-A0A699PZS0-F1
#
_entry.id   AF-A0A699PZS0-F1
#
_cell.length_a   1.000
_cell.length_b   1.000
_cell.length_c   1.000
_cell.angle_alpha   90.00
_cell.angle_beta   90.00
_cell.angle_gamma   90.00
#
_symmetry.space_group_name_H-M   'P 1'
#
loop_
_entity.id
_entity.type
_entity.pdbx_description
1 polymer ?
#
loop_
_entity_poly.entity_id
_entity_poly.type
_entity_poly.pdbx_seq_one_letter_code
_entity_poly.pdbx_strand_id
1 'polypeptide(L)'
;VRARGKAAEEVCCSVARRDKRIQDRELEIKNMEELPEAKANIKKATDGKSGGLIQELEDVHAQFSNLQVSNEHLSQQVATLQKQVSGEEKLKAAFEEFKAIVCHRWVIGHGLHLAMMKCAESLEMKRAFADVVSAGVAKGMSEGLKYGVEHGQAQIKVESIEAYDPKAEAKFVAALQLLKDLKYPLLDQLEGLKDAPMDVIMAALYLKSDTREDALQSIRDLRPSSS
;
A
#
# COMPACT_ATOMS: atom_id res chain seq x y z
N VAL A 1 -101.03 57.34 62.28
CA VAL A 1 -100.36 57.75 61.02
C VAL A 1 -98.83 57.76 61.15
N ARG A 2 -98.24 58.40 62.17
CA ARG A 2 -96.77 58.49 62.38
C ARG A 2 -96.02 57.14 62.55
N ALA A 3 -96.64 56.12 63.17
CA ALA A 3 -96.03 54.79 63.33
C ALA A 3 -96.01 53.96 62.01
N ARG A 4 -96.99 54.18 61.11
CA ARG A 4 -97.05 53.51 59.80
C ARG A 4 -96.02 54.09 58.82
N GLY A 5 -95.71 55.38 58.93
CA GLY A 5 -94.66 56.03 58.12
C GLY A 5 -93.24 55.53 58.43
N LYS A 6 -92.89 55.39 59.71
CA LYS A 6 -91.59 54.80 60.11
C LYS A 6 -91.45 53.33 59.68
N ALA A 7 -92.51 52.54 59.81
CA ALA A 7 -92.52 51.15 59.35
C ALA A 7 -92.34 51.05 57.82
N ALA A 8 -92.93 51.97 57.04
CA ALA A 8 -92.75 52.01 55.59
C ALA A 8 -91.31 52.38 55.17
N GLU A 9 -90.66 53.30 55.91
CA GLU A 9 -89.28 53.73 55.63
C GLU A 9 -88.24 52.66 55.99
N GLU A 10 -88.45 51.92 57.10
CA GLU A 10 -87.64 50.74 57.46
C GLU A 10 -87.78 49.61 56.42
N VAL A 11 -89.00 49.37 55.93
CA VAL A 11 -89.25 48.40 54.85
C VAL A 11 -88.55 48.84 53.56
N CYS A 12 -88.62 50.12 53.19
CA CYS A 12 -87.95 50.66 52.00
C CYS A 12 -86.42 50.54 52.08
N CYS A 13 -85.82 50.91 53.23
CA CYS A 13 -84.38 50.73 53.46
C CYS A 13 -83.96 49.24 53.44
N SER A 14 -84.80 48.34 53.95
CA SER A 14 -84.57 46.89 53.94
C SER A 14 -84.63 46.31 52.52
N VAL A 15 -85.56 46.79 51.70
CA VAL A 15 -85.70 46.43 50.27
C VAL A 15 -84.49 46.93 49.48
N ALA A 16 -84.09 48.20 49.61
CA ALA A 16 -82.92 48.74 48.91
C ALA A 16 -81.62 47.99 49.25
N ARG A 17 -81.43 47.58 50.53
CA ARG A 17 -80.30 46.73 50.93
C ARG A 17 -80.38 45.31 50.36
N ARG A 18 -81.59 44.76 50.21
CA ARG A 18 -81.79 43.44 49.58
C ARG A 18 -81.48 43.52 48.09
N ASP A 19 -81.96 44.53 47.39
CA ASP A 19 -81.69 44.76 45.97
C ASP A 19 -80.20 44.91 45.71
N LYS A 20 -79.47 45.66 46.56
CA LYS A 20 -78.01 45.77 46.44
C LYS A 20 -77.33 44.40 46.59
N ARG A 21 -77.72 43.60 47.59
CA ARG A 21 -77.20 42.23 47.78
C ARG A 21 -77.58 41.29 46.63
N ILE A 22 -78.74 41.50 46.01
CA ILE A 22 -79.18 40.73 44.83
C ILE A 22 -78.31 41.11 43.64
N GLN A 23 -78.10 42.40 43.36
CA GLN A 23 -77.21 42.87 42.31
C GLN A 23 -75.77 42.38 42.49
N ASP A 24 -75.23 42.43 43.72
CA ASP A 24 -73.88 41.94 44.01
C ASP A 24 -73.79 40.42 43.79
N ARG A 25 -74.85 39.67 44.15
CA ARG A 25 -74.94 38.22 43.89
C ARG A 25 -75.13 37.89 42.41
N GLU A 26 -75.88 38.68 41.66
CA GLU A 26 -76.06 38.53 40.21
C GLU A 26 -74.73 38.74 39.48
N LEU A 27 -73.93 39.73 39.89
CA LEU A 27 -72.58 39.93 39.37
C LEU A 27 -71.66 38.74 39.72
N GLU A 28 -71.74 38.23 40.95
CA GLU A 28 -70.96 37.08 41.41
C GLU A 28 -71.35 35.80 40.65
N ILE A 29 -72.64 35.56 40.40
CA ILE A 29 -73.14 34.45 39.58
C ILE A 29 -72.61 34.57 38.16
N LYS A 30 -72.67 35.77 37.56
CA LYS A 30 -72.13 36.01 36.21
C LYS A 30 -70.63 35.73 36.13
N ASN A 31 -69.86 36.15 37.13
CA ASN A 31 -68.43 35.85 37.21
C ASN A 31 -68.17 34.34 37.41
N MET A 32 -68.99 33.65 38.19
CA MET A 32 -68.91 32.20 38.36
C MET A 32 -69.31 31.41 37.11
N GLU A 33 -70.14 31.98 36.22
CA GLU A 33 -70.49 31.40 34.92
C GLU A 33 -69.39 31.58 33.86
N GLU A 34 -68.63 32.69 33.88
CA GLU A 34 -67.53 32.94 32.93
C GLU A 34 -66.26 32.09 33.25
N LEU A 35 -65.99 31.82 34.53
CA LEU A 35 -64.86 31.00 34.98
C LEU A 35 -64.79 29.58 34.37
N PRO A 36 -65.87 28.77 34.34
CA PRO A 36 -65.83 27.43 33.77
C PRO A 36 -65.62 27.44 32.25
N GLU A 37 -66.12 28.45 31.53
CA GLU A 37 -65.88 28.59 30.09
C GLU A 37 -64.40 28.90 29.81
N ALA A 38 -63.81 29.86 30.52
CA ALA A 38 -62.38 30.16 30.43
C ALA A 38 -61.51 28.94 30.78
N LYS A 39 -61.88 28.20 31.83
CA LYS A 39 -61.19 26.96 32.24
C LYS A 39 -61.29 25.87 31.18
N ALA A 40 -62.46 25.71 30.55
CA ALA A 40 -62.66 24.75 29.46
C ALA A 40 -61.84 25.12 28.22
N ASN A 41 -61.76 26.41 27.88
CA ASN A 41 -60.96 26.90 26.75
C ASN A 41 -59.46 26.70 26.99
N ILE A 42 -58.96 26.97 28.20
CA ILE A 42 -57.55 26.67 28.57
C ILE A 42 -57.27 25.18 28.51
N LYS A 43 -58.18 24.34 29.01
CA LYS A 43 -58.05 22.87 28.94
C LYS A 43 -57.97 22.40 27.48
N LYS A 44 -58.91 22.82 26.62
CA LYS A 44 -58.89 22.49 25.17
C LYS A 44 -57.60 22.93 24.48
N ALA A 45 -57.12 24.14 24.78
CA ALA A 45 -55.86 24.64 24.22
C ALA A 45 -54.64 23.85 24.70
N THR A 46 -54.66 23.39 25.95
CA THR A 46 -53.58 22.57 26.54
C THR A 46 -53.59 21.15 25.96
N ASP A 47 -54.77 20.54 25.85
CA ASP A 47 -54.98 19.21 25.25
C ASP A 47 -54.62 19.21 23.76
N GLY A 48 -54.89 20.30 23.03
CA GLY A 48 -54.45 20.46 21.64
C GLY A 48 -52.93 20.55 21.49
N LYS A 49 -52.26 21.28 22.39
CA LYS A 49 -50.79 21.37 22.40
C LYS A 49 -50.13 20.03 22.77
N SER A 50 -50.66 19.31 23.76
CA SER A 50 -50.14 18.00 24.13
C SER A 50 -50.33 16.98 23.01
N GLY A 51 -51.47 17.01 22.31
CA GLY A 51 -51.70 16.19 21.12
C GLY A 51 -50.67 16.45 20.01
N GLY A 52 -50.36 17.72 19.73
CA GLY A 52 -49.32 18.08 18.75
C GLY A 52 -47.92 17.57 19.13
N LEU A 53 -47.52 17.72 20.40
CA LEU A 53 -46.23 17.24 20.90
C LEU A 53 -46.10 15.70 20.88
N ILE A 54 -47.19 14.98 21.15
CA ILE A 54 -47.22 13.51 21.05
C ILE A 54 -46.96 13.10 19.60
N GLN A 55 -47.61 13.75 18.64
CA GLN A 55 -47.42 13.44 17.23
C GLN A 55 -46.00 13.72 16.74
N GLU A 56 -45.40 14.85 17.15
CA GLU A 56 -44.00 15.17 16.84
C GLU A 56 -43.03 14.14 17.43
N LEU A 57 -43.28 13.68 18.67
CA LEU A 57 -42.46 12.67 19.30
C LEU A 57 -42.54 11.31 18.58
N GLU A 58 -43.73 10.92 18.13
CA GLU A 58 -43.93 9.71 17.32
C GLU A 58 -43.20 9.80 15.97
N ASP A 59 -43.27 10.95 15.30
CA ASP A 59 -42.58 11.16 14.03
C ASP A 59 -41.05 11.11 14.20
N VAL A 60 -40.50 11.78 15.22
CA VAL A 60 -39.07 11.70 15.55
C VAL A 60 -38.66 10.27 15.89
N HIS A 61 -39.48 9.52 16.63
CA HIS A 61 -39.20 8.11 16.95
C HIS A 61 -39.17 7.23 15.68
N ALA A 62 -40.10 7.46 14.75
CA ALA A 62 -40.12 6.78 13.46
C ALA A 62 -38.86 7.11 12.64
N GLN A 63 -38.46 8.39 12.58
CA GLN A 63 -37.22 8.82 11.92
C GLN A 63 -35.98 8.19 12.56
N PHE A 64 -35.90 8.15 13.89
CA PHE A 64 -34.80 7.52 14.62
C PHE A 64 -34.71 6.02 14.33
N SER A 65 -35.85 5.33 14.28
CA SER A 65 -35.92 3.90 13.94
C SER A 65 -35.40 3.64 12.52
N ASN A 66 -35.79 4.47 11.55
CA ASN A 66 -35.29 4.37 10.18
C ASN A 66 -33.77 4.63 10.11
N LEU A 67 -33.28 5.63 10.85
CA LEU A 67 -31.86 5.96 10.90
C LEU A 67 -31.03 4.82 11.52
N GLN A 68 -31.55 4.17 12.57
CA GLN A 68 -30.91 3.03 13.21
C GLN A 68 -30.76 1.85 12.24
N VAL A 69 -31.83 1.52 11.49
CA VAL A 69 -31.79 0.47 10.46
C VAL A 69 -30.78 0.82 9.36
N SER A 70 -30.75 2.08 8.91
CA SER A 70 -29.79 2.53 7.91
C SER A 70 -28.35 2.45 8.42
N ASN A 71 -28.09 2.74 9.69
CA ASN A 71 -26.76 2.67 10.29
C ASN A 71 -26.26 1.21 10.36
N GLU A 72 -27.13 0.28 10.76
CA GLU A 72 -26.81 -1.15 10.75
C GLU A 72 -26.45 -1.63 9.33
N HIS A 73 -27.25 -1.24 8.33
CA HIS A 73 -26.96 -1.57 6.93
C HIS A 73 -25.65 -0.97 6.42
N LEU A 74 -25.34 0.29 6.77
CA LEU A 74 -24.06 0.92 6.43
C LEU A 74 -22.88 0.21 7.12
N SER A 75 -23.04 -0.18 8.37
CA SER A 75 -22.02 -0.93 9.12
C SER A 75 -21.69 -2.26 8.44
N GLN A 76 -22.71 -2.97 7.95
CA GLN A 76 -22.53 -4.21 7.18
C GLN A 76 -21.83 -3.97 5.83
N GLN A 77 -22.17 -2.89 5.13
CA GLN A 77 -21.47 -2.51 3.89
C GLN A 77 -20.00 -2.19 4.13
N VAL A 78 -19.68 -1.41 5.18
CA VAL A 78 -18.29 -1.08 5.54
C VAL A 78 -17.49 -2.35 5.84
N ALA A 79 -18.06 -3.30 6.59
CA ALA A 79 -17.40 -4.58 6.87
C ALA A 79 -17.13 -5.39 5.59
N THR A 80 -18.07 -5.36 4.64
CA THR A 80 -17.92 -6.04 3.35
C THR A 80 -16.83 -5.40 2.50
N LEU A 81 -16.83 -4.07 2.39
CA LEU A 81 -15.81 -3.31 1.66
C LEU A 81 -14.42 -3.52 2.28
N GLN A 82 -14.31 -3.49 3.60
CA GLN A 82 -13.05 -3.73 4.29
C GLN A 82 -12.48 -5.11 3.97
N LYS A 83 -13.34 -6.13 3.89
CA LYS A 83 -12.92 -7.48 3.47
C LYS A 83 -12.46 -7.53 2.01
N GLN A 84 -13.13 -6.82 1.11
CA GLN A 84 -12.75 -6.72 -0.30
C GLN A 84 -11.40 -6.01 -0.47
N VAL A 85 -11.22 -4.84 0.16
CA VAL A 85 -9.96 -4.08 0.13
C VAL A 85 -8.80 -4.92 0.70
N SER A 86 -9.02 -5.63 1.81
CA SER A 86 -8.01 -6.55 2.34
C SER A 86 -7.65 -7.68 1.37
N GLY A 87 -8.60 -8.18 0.59
CA GLY A 87 -8.34 -9.17 -0.47
C GLY A 87 -7.51 -8.59 -1.62
N GLU A 88 -7.82 -7.37 -2.05
CA GLU A 88 -7.07 -6.66 -3.10
C GLU A 88 -5.62 -6.38 -2.69
N GLU A 89 -5.38 -5.93 -1.46
CA GLU A 89 -4.03 -5.73 -0.92
C GLU A 89 -3.21 -7.04 -0.91
N LYS A 90 -3.84 -8.15 -0.53
CA LYS A 90 -3.20 -9.48 -0.58
C LYS A 90 -2.86 -9.92 -2.00
N LEU A 91 -3.75 -9.68 -2.96
CA LEU A 91 -3.50 -9.97 -4.38
C LEU A 91 -2.36 -9.12 -4.92
N LYS A 92 -2.32 -7.83 -4.56
CA LYS A 92 -1.23 -6.93 -4.93
C LYS A 92 0.11 -7.42 -4.39
N ALA A 93 0.16 -7.82 -3.11
CA ALA A 93 1.36 -8.39 -2.50
C ALA A 93 1.81 -9.68 -3.21
N ALA A 94 0.89 -10.61 -3.47
CA ALA A 94 1.19 -11.84 -4.19
C ALA A 94 1.69 -11.59 -5.62
N PHE A 95 1.17 -10.57 -6.30
CA PHE A 95 1.64 -10.18 -7.62
C PHE A 95 3.07 -9.61 -7.60
N GLU A 96 3.42 -8.81 -6.59
CA GLU A 96 4.80 -8.33 -6.41
C GLU A 96 5.77 -9.49 -6.12
N GLU A 97 5.39 -10.45 -5.27
CA GLU A 97 6.17 -11.67 -5.03
C GLU A 97 6.36 -12.50 -6.30
N PHE A 98 5.30 -12.67 -7.09
CA PHE A 98 5.39 -13.37 -8.37
C PHE A 98 6.37 -12.68 -9.33
N LYS A 99 6.30 -11.34 -9.45
CA LYS A 99 7.25 -10.58 -10.25
C LYS A 99 8.68 -10.82 -9.75
N ALA A 100 8.92 -10.78 -8.44
CA ALA A 100 10.24 -11.06 -7.87
C ALA A 100 10.75 -12.46 -8.25
N ILE A 101 9.90 -13.49 -8.17
CA ILE A 101 10.26 -14.87 -8.55
C ILE A 101 10.61 -14.96 -10.04
N VAL A 102 9.79 -14.37 -10.91
CA VAL A 102 10.04 -14.36 -12.36
C VAL A 102 11.34 -13.63 -12.68
N CYS A 103 11.58 -12.48 -12.04
CA CYS A 103 12.83 -11.72 -12.18
C CYS A 103 14.03 -12.56 -11.76
N HIS A 104 14.00 -13.19 -10.58
CA HIS A 104 15.08 -14.06 -10.12
C HIS A 104 15.37 -15.21 -11.10
N ARG A 105 14.32 -15.88 -11.60
CA ARG A 105 14.48 -16.97 -12.58
C ARG A 105 15.12 -16.48 -13.88
N TRP A 106 14.73 -15.30 -14.37
CA TRP A 106 15.33 -14.70 -15.56
C TRP A 106 16.78 -14.32 -15.34
N VAL A 107 17.13 -13.70 -14.19
CA VAL A 107 18.51 -13.31 -13.87
C VAL A 107 19.42 -14.55 -13.77
N ILE A 108 18.98 -15.60 -13.07
CA ILE A 108 19.77 -16.83 -12.91
C ILE A 108 19.96 -17.56 -14.25
N GLY A 109 18.94 -17.59 -15.11
CA GLY A 109 19.02 -18.28 -16.39
C GLY A 109 19.62 -17.41 -17.50
N HIS A 110 18.83 -16.45 -17.97
CA HIS A 110 19.18 -15.61 -19.12
C HIS A 110 20.19 -14.52 -18.79
N GLY A 111 20.02 -13.83 -17.67
CA GLY A 111 20.93 -12.73 -17.27
C GLY A 111 22.37 -13.21 -17.12
N LEU A 112 22.57 -14.29 -16.37
CA LEU A 112 23.88 -14.92 -16.18
C LEU A 112 24.48 -15.41 -17.50
N HIS A 113 23.70 -16.09 -18.34
CA HIS A 113 24.18 -16.56 -19.64
C HIS A 113 24.67 -15.42 -20.53
N LEU A 114 23.91 -14.32 -20.59
CA LEU A 114 24.27 -13.16 -21.39
C LEU A 114 25.52 -12.45 -20.86
N ALA A 115 25.67 -12.37 -19.53
CA ALA A 115 26.88 -11.85 -18.89
C ALA A 115 28.10 -12.72 -19.24
N MET A 116 27.96 -14.05 -19.19
CA MET A 116 29.01 -14.98 -19.61
C MET A 116 29.39 -14.81 -21.08
N MET A 117 28.41 -14.64 -21.98
CA MET A 117 28.70 -14.38 -23.40
C MET A 117 29.49 -13.07 -23.57
N LYS A 118 29.09 -11.99 -22.90
CA LYS A 118 29.83 -10.71 -22.95
C LYS A 118 31.26 -10.84 -22.41
N CYS A 119 31.47 -11.59 -21.33
CA CYS A 119 32.82 -11.87 -20.83
C CYS A 119 33.64 -12.71 -21.82
N ALA A 120 33.02 -13.70 -22.46
CA ALA A 120 33.67 -14.53 -23.47
C ALA A 120 34.01 -13.76 -24.76
N GLU A 121 33.34 -12.64 -25.03
CA GLU A 121 33.64 -11.75 -26.15
C GLU A 121 34.71 -10.70 -25.82
N SER A 122 34.96 -10.42 -24.53
CA SER A 122 35.93 -9.42 -24.09
C SER A 122 37.35 -9.72 -24.58
N LEU A 123 37.89 -8.82 -25.40
CA LEU A 123 39.27 -8.91 -25.89
C LEU A 123 40.28 -8.81 -24.76
N GLU A 124 40.00 -8.00 -23.73
CA GLU A 124 40.87 -7.84 -22.57
C GLU A 124 40.96 -9.15 -21.76
N MET A 125 39.82 -9.82 -21.56
CA MET A 125 39.79 -11.10 -20.86
C MET A 125 40.46 -12.21 -21.67
N LYS A 126 40.21 -12.27 -22.98
CA LYS A 126 40.91 -13.20 -23.89
C LYS A 126 42.41 -13.00 -23.84
N ARG A 127 42.87 -11.75 -23.84
CA ARG A 127 44.30 -11.41 -23.80
C ARG A 127 44.93 -11.79 -22.46
N ALA A 128 44.34 -11.36 -21.34
CA ALA A 128 44.86 -11.70 -20.01
C ALA A 128 44.92 -13.21 -19.78
N PHE A 129 43.90 -13.95 -20.25
CA PHE A 129 43.91 -15.41 -20.20
C PHE A 129 45.01 -16.02 -21.08
N ALA A 130 45.17 -15.54 -22.32
CA ALA A 130 46.24 -15.99 -23.20
C ALA A 130 47.64 -15.73 -22.63
N ASP A 131 47.85 -14.58 -21.97
CA ASP A 131 49.11 -14.23 -21.31
C ASP A 131 49.41 -15.18 -20.13
N VAL A 132 48.39 -15.50 -19.31
CA VAL A 132 48.51 -16.47 -18.21
C VAL A 132 48.85 -17.87 -18.73
N VAL A 133 48.14 -18.34 -19.77
CA VAL A 133 48.41 -19.66 -20.37
C VAL A 133 49.82 -19.70 -20.93
N SER A 134 50.23 -18.67 -21.67
CA SER A 134 51.57 -18.60 -22.28
C SER A 134 52.68 -18.57 -21.22
N ALA A 135 52.52 -17.77 -20.17
CA ALA A 135 53.46 -17.71 -19.06
C ALA A 135 53.48 -19.01 -18.24
N GLY A 136 52.35 -19.70 -18.11
CA GLY A 136 52.23 -20.97 -17.41
C GLY A 136 52.96 -22.09 -18.14
N VAL A 137 52.85 -22.13 -19.47
CA VAL A 137 53.63 -23.06 -20.31
C VAL A 137 55.13 -22.80 -20.16
N ALA A 138 55.56 -21.53 -20.24
CA ALA A 138 56.96 -21.16 -20.06
C ALA A 138 57.49 -21.53 -18.66
N LYS A 139 56.67 -21.35 -17.61
CA LYS A 139 56.97 -21.78 -16.25
C LYS A 139 57.15 -23.29 -16.17
N GLY A 140 56.18 -24.06 -16.66
CA GLY A 140 56.23 -25.53 -16.63
C GLY A 140 57.43 -26.09 -17.40
N MET A 141 57.79 -25.48 -18.53
CA MET A 141 59.01 -25.83 -19.27
C MET A 141 60.28 -25.58 -18.45
N SER A 142 60.38 -24.43 -17.79
CA SER A 142 61.56 -24.05 -17.00
C SER A 142 61.68 -24.90 -15.72
N GLU A 143 60.56 -25.19 -15.05
CA GLU A 143 60.52 -26.10 -13.88
C GLU A 143 60.89 -27.53 -14.27
N GLY A 144 60.34 -28.03 -15.38
CA GLY A 144 60.66 -29.36 -15.90
C GLY A 144 62.15 -29.50 -16.26
N LEU A 145 62.74 -28.49 -16.90
CA LEU A 145 64.17 -28.43 -17.19
C LEU A 145 65.01 -28.44 -15.91
N LYS A 146 64.68 -27.59 -14.93
CA LYS A 146 65.37 -27.53 -13.65
C LYS A 146 65.36 -28.89 -12.95
N TYR A 147 64.19 -29.51 -12.81
CA TYR A 147 64.06 -30.81 -12.16
C TYR A 147 64.78 -31.92 -12.93
N GLY A 148 64.73 -31.90 -14.26
CA GLY A 148 65.43 -32.85 -15.11
C GLY A 148 66.96 -32.79 -14.97
N VAL A 149 67.52 -31.58 -14.88
CA VAL A 149 68.96 -31.37 -14.64
C VAL A 149 69.37 -31.84 -13.24
N GLU A 150 68.58 -31.49 -12.21
CA GLU A 150 68.83 -31.90 -10.82
C GLU A 150 68.82 -33.44 -10.67
N HIS A 151 67.89 -34.14 -11.35
CA HIS A 151 67.76 -35.59 -11.26
C HIS A 151 68.69 -36.35 -12.23
N GLY A 152 69.12 -35.75 -13.34
CA GLY A 152 69.88 -36.42 -14.40
C GLY A 152 71.37 -36.62 -14.15
N GLN A 153 71.93 -36.13 -13.04
CA GLN A 153 73.36 -36.14 -12.72
C GLN A 153 74.29 -35.52 -13.79
N ALA A 154 73.74 -34.67 -14.67
CA ALA A 154 74.57 -33.88 -15.58
C ALA A 154 75.25 -32.77 -14.77
N GLN A 155 76.59 -32.65 -14.83
CA GLN A 155 77.33 -31.52 -14.22
C GLN A 155 77.09 -30.17 -14.95
N ILE A 156 75.97 -30.05 -15.66
CA ILE A 156 75.58 -28.88 -16.44
C ILE A 156 74.71 -28.01 -15.55
N LYS A 157 75.04 -26.72 -15.48
CA LYS A 157 74.21 -25.74 -14.77
C LYS A 157 72.93 -25.47 -15.57
N VAL A 158 71.76 -25.54 -14.94
CA VAL A 158 70.48 -25.29 -15.61
C VAL A 158 70.44 -23.90 -16.26
N GLU A 159 71.15 -22.92 -15.68
CA GLU A 159 71.27 -21.56 -16.20
C GLU A 159 72.03 -21.47 -17.53
N SER A 160 72.76 -22.51 -17.93
CA SER A 160 73.45 -22.56 -19.23
C SER A 160 72.59 -23.13 -20.37
N ILE A 161 71.38 -23.61 -20.07
CA ILE A 161 70.44 -24.12 -21.06
C ILE A 161 69.70 -22.95 -21.71
N GLU A 162 69.83 -22.78 -23.02
CA GLU A 162 69.22 -21.67 -23.79
C GLU A 162 67.69 -21.56 -23.60
N ALA A 163 67.01 -22.70 -23.46
CA ALA A 163 65.56 -22.77 -23.27
C ALA A 163 65.09 -22.46 -21.83
N TYR A 164 66.01 -22.33 -20.86
CA TYR A 164 65.66 -22.06 -19.46
C TYR A 164 65.46 -20.55 -19.23
N ASP A 165 64.26 -20.16 -18.77
CA ASP A 165 63.97 -18.80 -18.36
C ASP A 165 63.86 -18.70 -16.82
N PRO A 166 64.88 -18.18 -16.12
CA PRO A 166 64.83 -18.04 -14.66
C PRO A 166 63.73 -17.08 -14.18
N LYS A 167 63.13 -16.28 -15.07
CA LYS A 167 62.04 -15.35 -14.74
C LYS A 167 60.66 -15.91 -15.08
N ALA A 168 60.56 -17.14 -15.61
CA ALA A 168 59.28 -17.70 -16.04
C ALA A 168 58.25 -17.78 -14.91
N GLU A 169 58.67 -18.16 -13.71
CA GLU A 169 57.79 -18.18 -12.53
C GLU A 169 57.28 -16.78 -12.16
N ALA A 170 58.17 -15.78 -12.14
CA ALA A 170 57.80 -14.41 -11.84
C ALA A 170 56.84 -13.82 -12.89
N LYS A 171 57.06 -14.14 -14.18
CA LYS A 171 56.16 -13.74 -15.29
C LYS A 171 54.78 -14.40 -15.13
N PHE A 172 54.72 -15.67 -14.76
CA PHE A 172 53.47 -16.37 -14.50
C PHE A 172 52.70 -15.76 -13.33
N VAL A 173 53.37 -15.48 -12.21
CA VAL A 173 52.76 -14.82 -11.05
C VAL A 173 52.25 -13.42 -11.41
N ALA A 174 53.02 -12.64 -12.18
CA ALA A 174 52.61 -11.33 -12.65
C ALA A 174 51.37 -11.40 -13.57
N ALA A 175 51.32 -12.38 -14.49
CA ALA A 175 50.17 -12.59 -15.36
C ALA A 175 48.92 -12.99 -14.57
N LEU A 176 49.05 -13.86 -13.55
CA LEU A 176 47.94 -14.21 -12.65
C LEU A 176 47.44 -12.99 -11.87
N GLN A 177 48.34 -12.13 -11.42
CA GLN A 177 47.97 -10.90 -10.72
C GLN A 177 47.21 -9.95 -11.64
N LEU A 178 47.66 -9.78 -12.90
CA LEU A 178 46.94 -8.99 -13.90
C LEU A 178 45.56 -9.56 -14.24
N LEU A 179 45.42 -10.87 -14.33
CA LEU A 179 44.11 -11.51 -14.55
C LEU A 179 43.17 -11.31 -13.36
N LYS A 180 43.70 -11.37 -12.13
CA LYS A 180 42.94 -11.14 -10.90
C LYS A 180 42.49 -9.69 -10.77
N ASP A 181 43.36 -8.75 -11.13
CA ASP A 181 43.10 -7.31 -11.04
C ASP A 181 42.35 -6.77 -12.27
N LEU A 182 42.07 -7.63 -13.26
CA LEU A 182 41.28 -7.27 -14.42
C LEU A 182 39.89 -6.81 -13.96
N LYS A 183 39.57 -5.55 -14.24
CA LYS A 183 38.24 -5.01 -13.97
C LYS A 183 37.24 -5.63 -14.93
N TYR A 184 36.02 -5.83 -14.44
CA TYR A 184 34.90 -6.29 -15.25
C TYR A 184 33.87 -5.16 -15.32
N PRO A 185 33.97 -4.24 -16.29
CA PRO A 185 33.02 -3.13 -16.42
C PRO A 185 31.56 -3.57 -16.49
N LEU A 186 31.32 -4.81 -16.95
CA LEU A 186 30.01 -5.43 -16.94
C LEU A 186 29.48 -5.71 -15.52
N LEU A 187 30.34 -6.21 -14.63
CA LEU A 187 29.97 -6.47 -13.24
C LEU A 187 29.72 -5.16 -12.50
N ASP A 188 30.54 -4.15 -12.73
CA ASP A 188 30.35 -2.80 -12.16
C ASP A 188 29.00 -2.19 -12.61
N GLN A 189 28.63 -2.38 -13.88
CA GLN A 189 27.32 -1.96 -14.41
C GLN A 189 26.16 -2.73 -13.77
N LEU A 190 26.30 -4.06 -13.63
CA LEU A 190 25.26 -4.90 -13.01
C LEU A 190 25.07 -4.57 -11.52
N GLU A 191 26.16 -4.28 -10.81
CA GLU A 191 26.11 -3.85 -9.41
C GLU A 191 25.40 -2.51 -9.24
N GLY A 192 25.62 -1.57 -10.18
CA GLY A 192 24.87 -0.31 -10.23
C GLY A 192 23.38 -0.46 -10.55
N LEU A 193 22.95 -1.61 -11.09
CA LEU A 193 21.58 -1.91 -11.48
C LEU A 193 20.84 -2.83 -10.49
N LYS A 194 21.43 -3.16 -9.34
CA LYS A 194 20.85 -4.10 -8.37
C LYS A 194 19.45 -3.71 -7.87
N ASP A 195 19.16 -2.41 -7.81
CA ASP A 195 17.88 -1.84 -7.34
C ASP A 195 17.02 -1.33 -8.52
N ALA A 196 17.48 -1.53 -9.76
CA ALA A 196 16.77 -1.05 -10.94
C ALA A 196 15.56 -1.94 -11.28
N PRO A 197 14.49 -1.37 -11.85
CA PRO A 197 13.38 -2.14 -12.40
C PRO A 197 13.84 -3.17 -13.44
N MET A 198 13.12 -4.29 -13.53
CA MET A 198 13.51 -5.42 -14.38
C MET A 198 13.68 -5.04 -15.85
N ASP A 199 12.81 -4.19 -16.39
CA ASP A 199 12.89 -3.64 -17.74
C ASP A 199 14.20 -2.87 -18.00
N VAL A 200 14.67 -2.12 -17.00
CA VAL A 200 15.97 -1.42 -17.06
C VAL A 200 17.13 -2.40 -17.04
N ILE A 201 17.10 -3.41 -16.16
CA ILE A 201 18.12 -4.48 -16.11
C ILE A 201 18.16 -5.25 -17.44
N MET A 202 16.99 -5.61 -17.97
CA MET A 202 16.87 -6.28 -19.26
C MET A 202 17.43 -5.42 -20.39
N ALA A 203 17.12 -4.13 -20.43
CA ALA A 203 17.63 -3.22 -21.47
C ALA A 203 19.15 -3.02 -21.42
N ALA A 204 19.74 -2.95 -20.23
CA ALA A 204 21.19 -2.84 -20.07
C ALA A 204 21.93 -4.14 -20.47
N LEU A 205 21.28 -5.28 -20.22
CA LEU A 205 21.80 -6.59 -20.60
C LEU A 205 21.62 -6.85 -22.10
N TYR A 206 20.45 -6.54 -22.67
CA TYR A 206 20.16 -6.71 -24.09
C TYR A 206 21.11 -5.89 -24.96
N LEU A 207 21.81 -6.60 -25.85
CA LEU A 207 22.56 -5.98 -26.92
C LEU A 207 21.60 -5.42 -27.96
N LYS A 208 21.97 -4.24 -28.47
CA LYS A 208 21.64 -3.79 -29.82
C LYS A 208 22.39 -4.70 -30.82
N SER A 209 22.07 -5.99 -30.86
CA SER A 209 22.54 -6.94 -31.86
C SER A 209 21.48 -7.10 -32.94
N ASP A 210 21.16 -5.99 -33.60
CA ASP A 210 20.40 -5.96 -34.86
C ASP A 210 21.38 -6.03 -36.05
N THR A 211 22.22 -7.05 -36.08
CA THR A 211 22.68 -7.61 -37.37
C THR A 211 22.15 -9.03 -37.43
N ARG A 212 20.93 -9.08 -37.96
CA ARG A 212 19.99 -10.15 -38.26
C ARG A 212 20.57 -11.47 -38.83
N GLU A 213 21.86 -11.59 -39.09
CA GLU A 213 22.39 -12.75 -39.83
C GLU A 213 23.01 -13.85 -38.95
N ASP A 214 23.54 -13.58 -37.75
CA ASP A 214 24.27 -14.59 -36.95
C ASP A 214 23.56 -15.00 -35.64
N ALA A 215 22.24 -14.83 -35.58
CA ALA A 215 21.47 -15.25 -34.41
C ALA A 215 21.48 -16.79 -34.28
N LEU A 216 22.14 -17.28 -33.23
CA LEU A 216 22.13 -18.67 -32.76
C LEU A 216 20.71 -19.26 -32.89
N GLN A 217 20.62 -20.38 -33.61
CA GLN A 217 19.40 -21.13 -33.93
C GLN A 217 18.50 -21.41 -32.69
N SER A 218 19.07 -21.40 -31.49
CA SER A 218 18.39 -21.59 -30.20
C SER A 218 17.31 -20.56 -29.87
N ILE A 219 17.30 -19.38 -30.51
CA ILE A 219 16.28 -18.33 -30.28
C ILE A 219 14.99 -18.59 -31.08
N ARG A 220 15.03 -19.33 -32.19
CA ARG A 220 13.83 -19.60 -33.01
C ARG A 220 12.90 -20.64 -32.40
N ASP A 221 13.44 -21.57 -31.62
CA ASP A 221 12.70 -22.72 -31.09
C ASP A 221 11.92 -22.41 -29.79
N LEU A 222 12.14 -21.22 -29.20
CA LEU A 222 11.46 -20.78 -27.98
C LEU A 222 10.21 -19.92 -28.24
N ARG A 223 9.81 -19.73 -29.50
CA ARG A 223 8.54 -19.07 -29.82
C ARG A 223 7.38 -19.97 -29.36
N PRO A 224 6.52 -19.54 -28.42
CA PRO A 224 5.33 -20.31 -28.09
C PRO A 224 4.45 -20.36 -29.34
N SER A 225 4.09 -21.57 -29.77
CA SER A 225 3.05 -21.77 -30.77
C SER A 225 1.80 -21.05 -30.28
N SER A 226 1.40 -20.01 -31.00
CA SER A 226 0.14 -19.32 -30.75
C SER A 226 -1.00 -20.32 -30.89
N SER A 227 -1.71 -20.58 -29.79
CA SER A 227 -3.08 -21.10 -29.77
C SER A 227 -4.00 -20.02 -29.23
#